data_AF-A0AAE3GWC4-F1
#
_entry.id   AF-A0AAE3GWC4-F1
#
_cell.length_a   1.000
_cell.length_b   1.000
_cell.length_c   1.000
_cell.angle_alpha   90.00
_cell.angle_beta   90.00
_cell.angle_gamma   90.00
#
_symmetry.space_group_name_H-M   'P 1'
#
loop_
_entity.id
_entity.type
_entity.pdbx_description
1 polymer ?
#
loop_
_entity_poly.entity_id
_entity_poly.type
_entity_poly.pdbx_seq_one_letter_code
_entity_poly.pdbx_strand_id
1 'polypeptide(L)'
;MPYITSVERIGIRKGLEQGLEQGQITKGQEDIIRILEVRLKNIPPQLRTLIGFIKDQEVLGTLLVQVVTLQSVEAFLEVASQYVTPDELELARKEQSSDESTDEPSC
;
A
#
# COMPACT_ATOMS: atom_id res chain seq x y z
N MET A 1 -2.61 -8.40 43.09
CA MET A 1 -2.57 -7.48 41.94
C MET A 1 -1.28 -7.78 41.17
N PRO A 2 -1.33 -8.06 39.87
CA PRO A 2 -0.11 -8.34 39.10
C PRO A 2 0.73 -7.07 39.00
N TYR A 3 2.01 -7.15 39.38
CA TYR A 3 2.93 -6.03 39.31
C TYR A 3 3.56 -6.00 37.92
N ILE A 4 3.04 -5.13 37.05
CA ILE A 4 3.67 -4.85 35.77
C ILE A 4 5.00 -4.13 36.05
N THR A 5 6.08 -4.69 35.57
CA THR A 5 7.43 -4.12 35.66
C THR A 5 7.55 -2.88 34.78
N SER A 6 8.52 -2.02 35.06
CA SER A 6 8.73 -0.80 34.27
C SER A 6 8.99 -1.08 32.79
N VAL A 7 9.66 -2.20 32.47
CA VAL A 7 9.92 -2.62 31.09
C VAL A 7 8.64 -3.06 30.38
N GLU A 8 7.76 -3.81 31.06
CA GLU A 8 6.47 -4.23 30.50
C GLU A 8 5.57 -3.02 30.25
N ARG A 9 5.55 -2.02 31.14
CA ARG A 9 4.80 -0.76 30.90
C ARG A 9 5.31 -0.02 29.66
N ILE A 10 6.62 0.04 29.46
CA ILE A 10 7.23 0.69 28.28
C ILE A 10 6.90 -0.11 27.02
N GLY A 11 6.98 -1.45 27.07
CA GLY A 11 6.63 -2.32 25.96
C GLY A 11 5.18 -2.14 25.51
N ILE A 12 4.24 -2.11 26.45
CA ILE A 12 2.81 -1.89 26.17
C ILE A 12 2.60 -0.51 25.53
N ARG A 13 3.23 0.54 26.07
CA ARG A 13 3.10 1.89 25.51
C ARG A 13 3.63 1.98 24.08
N LYS A 14 4.85 1.48 23.84
CA LYS A 14 5.45 1.47 22.51
C LYS A 14 4.65 0.64 21.52
N GLY A 15 4.16 -0.53 21.93
CA GLY A 15 3.32 -1.37 21.09
C GLY A 15 1.99 -0.70 20.73
N LEU A 16 1.38 0.02 21.67
CA LEU A 16 0.16 0.79 21.40
C LEU A 16 0.43 1.95 20.43
N GLU A 17 1.51 2.70 20.64
CA GLU A 17 1.91 3.81 19.76
C GLU A 17 2.17 3.31 18.32
N GLN A 18 2.97 2.25 18.18
CA GLN A 18 3.28 1.63 16.87
C GLN A 18 2.03 1.04 16.20
N GLY A 19 1.16 0.39 16.97
CA GLY A 19 -0.08 -0.17 16.43
C GLY A 19 -1.04 0.90 15.94
N LEU A 20 -1.09 2.05 16.64
CA LEU A 20 -1.92 3.18 16.26
C LEU A 20 -1.39 3.84 14.97
N GLU A 21 -0.09 4.07 14.89
CA GLU A 21 0.58 4.60 13.68
C GLU A 21 0.36 3.68 12.47
N GLN A 22 0.64 2.38 12.61
CA GLN A 22 0.43 1.40 11.54
C GLN A 22 -1.04 1.34 11.13
N GLY A 23 -1.96 1.41 12.08
CA GLY A 23 -3.40 1.43 11.82
C GLY A 23 -3.84 2.66 11.03
N GLN A 24 -3.27 3.83 11.29
CA GLN A 24 -3.57 5.05 10.53
C GLN A 24 -3.07 4.95 9.08
N ILE A 25 -1.88 4.40 8.87
CA ILE A 25 -1.32 4.18 7.53
C ILE A 25 -2.20 3.21 6.75
N THR A 26 -2.47 2.02 7.30
CA THR A 26 -3.28 0.99 6.63
C THR A 26 -4.69 1.50 6.33
N LYS A 27 -5.31 2.22 7.28
CA LYS A 27 -6.62 2.83 7.04
C LYS A 27 -6.58 3.88 5.92
N GLY A 28 -5.55 4.72 5.88
CA GLY A 28 -5.40 5.70 4.80
C GLY A 28 -5.31 5.04 3.41
N GLN A 29 -4.56 3.94 3.31
CA GLN A 29 -4.47 3.13 2.10
C GLN A 29 -5.84 2.56 1.69
N GLU A 30 -6.56 1.96 2.63
CA GLU A 30 -7.90 1.39 2.40
C GLU A 30 -8.91 2.46 1.99
N ASP A 31 -8.87 3.63 2.62
CA ASP A 31 -9.78 4.74 2.32
C ASP A 31 -9.58 5.23 0.87
N ILE A 32 -8.33 5.36 0.40
CA ILE A 32 -8.03 5.69 -1.00
C ILE A 32 -8.62 4.64 -1.93
N ILE A 33 -8.37 3.35 -1.67
CA ILE A 33 -8.88 2.24 -2.49
C ILE A 33 -10.40 2.26 -2.52
N ARG A 34 -11.07 2.45 -1.37
CA ARG A 34 -12.53 2.47 -1.29
C ARG A 34 -13.13 3.62 -2.09
N ILE A 35 -12.52 4.80 -2.06
CA ILE A 35 -12.99 5.95 -2.85
C ILE A 35 -12.80 5.67 -4.36
N LEU A 36 -11.66 5.09 -4.75
CA LEU A 36 -11.42 4.65 -6.12
C LEU A 36 -12.47 3.62 -6.57
N GLU A 37 -12.86 2.67 -5.70
CA GLU A 37 -13.82 1.61 -6.04
C GLU A 37 -15.19 2.20 -6.34
N VAL A 38 -15.62 3.17 -5.52
CA VAL A 38 -16.90 3.85 -5.68
C VAL A 38 -16.93 4.70 -6.95
N ARG A 39 -15.84 5.40 -7.26
CA ARG A 39 -15.80 6.38 -8.36
C ARG A 39 -15.49 5.78 -9.71
N LEU A 40 -14.49 4.92 -9.77
CA LEU A 40 -13.90 4.46 -11.03
C LEU A 40 -14.35 3.05 -11.41
N LYS A 41 -15.04 2.33 -10.50
CA LYS A 41 -15.61 0.96 -10.63
C LYS A 41 -14.61 -0.16 -10.96
N ASN A 42 -13.51 0.14 -11.63
CA ASN A 42 -12.46 -0.79 -12.00
C ASN A 42 -11.11 -0.24 -11.54
N ILE A 43 -10.42 -0.98 -10.67
CA ILE A 43 -9.11 -0.60 -10.16
C ILE A 43 -8.10 -1.63 -10.64
N PRO A 44 -7.06 -1.22 -11.37
CA PRO A 44 -6.00 -2.13 -11.77
C PRO A 44 -5.27 -2.66 -10.52
N PRO A 45 -4.93 -3.95 -10.46
CA PRO A 45 -4.28 -4.56 -9.29
C PRO A 45 -2.95 -3.89 -8.94
N GLN A 46 -2.23 -3.38 -9.96
CA GLN A 46 -1.00 -2.60 -9.81
C GLN A 46 -1.17 -1.41 -8.87
N LEU A 47 -2.31 -0.71 -8.96
CA LEU A 47 -2.57 0.47 -8.13
C LEU A 47 -2.76 0.10 -6.65
N ARG A 48 -3.38 -1.05 -6.37
CA ARG A 48 -3.51 -1.57 -5.00
C ARG A 48 -2.15 -1.86 -4.40
N THR A 49 -1.27 -2.49 -5.18
CA THR A 49 0.09 -2.77 -4.74
C THR A 49 0.87 -1.48 -4.49
N LEU A 50 0.80 -0.50 -5.41
CA LEU A 50 1.45 0.80 -5.27
C LEU A 50 1.02 1.54 -3.99
N ILE A 51 -0.29 1.61 -3.73
CA ILE A 51 -0.81 2.27 -2.52
C ILE A 51 -0.34 1.54 -1.26
N GLY A 52 -0.29 0.20 -1.28
CA GLY A 52 0.17 -0.62 -0.16
C GLY A 52 1.61 -0.36 0.27
N PHE A 53 2.47 0.11 -0.63
CA PHE A 53 3.86 0.47 -0.34
C PHE A 53 4.02 1.83 0.35
N ILE A 54 3.02 2.71 0.24
CA ILE A 54 3.09 4.06 0.81
C ILE A 54 2.94 3.99 2.33
N LYS A 55 4.04 4.22 3.05
CA LYS A 55 4.08 4.25 4.53
C LYS A 55 4.03 5.66 5.12
N ASP A 56 4.10 6.68 4.27
CA ASP A 56 4.06 8.07 4.68
C ASP A 56 2.62 8.57 4.80
N GLN A 57 2.24 8.99 6.01
CA GLN A 57 0.89 9.46 6.31
C GLN A 57 0.55 10.78 5.62
N GLU A 58 1.50 11.71 5.48
CA GLU A 58 1.25 13.00 4.84
C GLU A 58 1.01 12.82 3.33
N VAL A 59 1.76 11.91 2.73
CA VAL A 59 1.58 11.49 1.35
C VAL A 59 0.19 10.87 1.17
N LEU A 60 -0.21 9.91 2.02
CA LEU A 60 -1.56 9.33 1.99
C LEU A 60 -2.66 10.39 2.13
N GLY A 61 -2.49 11.38 3.00
CA GLY A 61 -3.42 12.50 3.15
C GLY A 61 -3.54 13.33 1.86
N THR A 62 -2.44 13.59 1.19
CA THR A 62 -2.42 14.30 -0.10
C THR A 62 -3.11 13.48 -1.19
N LEU A 63 -2.82 12.18 -1.27
CA LEU A 63 -3.45 11.26 -2.22
C LEU A 63 -4.96 11.14 -1.99
N LEU A 64 -5.44 11.17 -0.74
CA LEU A 64 -6.87 11.21 -0.42
C LEU A 64 -7.58 12.45 -0.95
N VAL A 65 -6.91 13.61 -0.99
CA VAL A 65 -7.49 14.79 -1.63
C VAL A 65 -7.48 14.61 -3.16
N GLN A 66 -6.37 14.11 -3.70
CA GLN A 66 -6.19 13.89 -5.14
C GLN A 66 -7.20 12.88 -5.72
N VAL A 67 -7.52 11.82 -4.98
CA VAL A 67 -8.49 10.80 -5.40
C VAL A 67 -9.92 11.36 -5.54
N VAL A 68 -10.22 12.44 -4.83
CA VAL A 68 -11.50 13.15 -4.89
C VAL A 68 -11.49 14.22 -5.99
N THR A 69 -10.34 14.75 -6.38
CA THR A 69 -10.24 15.75 -7.45
C THR A 69 -10.07 15.13 -8.83
N LEU A 70 -9.37 14.00 -8.93
CA LEU A 70 -9.07 13.33 -10.20
C LEU A 70 -10.25 12.46 -10.66
N GLN A 71 -10.57 12.54 -11.95
CA GLN A 71 -11.73 11.87 -12.56
C GLN A 71 -11.34 10.59 -13.33
N SER A 72 -10.05 10.25 -13.44
CA SER A 72 -9.56 9.09 -14.17
C SER A 72 -8.44 8.38 -13.40
N VAL A 73 -8.33 7.06 -13.62
CA VAL A 73 -7.32 6.19 -12.99
C VAL A 73 -5.92 6.57 -13.47
N GLU A 74 -5.77 6.91 -14.74
CA GLU A 74 -4.50 7.24 -15.39
C GLU A 74 -3.88 8.51 -14.80
N ALA A 75 -4.67 9.56 -14.61
CA ALA A 75 -4.20 10.81 -13.98
C ALA A 75 -3.78 10.58 -12.52
N PHE A 76 -4.47 9.69 -11.81
CA PHE A 76 -4.10 9.32 -10.44
C PHE A 76 -2.80 8.51 -10.41
N LEU A 77 -2.60 7.60 -11.37
CA LEU A 77 -1.38 6.80 -11.50
C LEU A 77 -0.15 7.69 -11.72
N GLU A 78 -0.23 8.72 -12.56
CA GLU A 78 0.88 9.66 -12.75
C GLU A 78 1.28 10.34 -11.44
N VAL A 79 0.30 10.87 -10.71
CA VAL A 79 0.54 11.52 -9.41
C VAL A 79 1.07 10.52 -8.39
N ALA A 80 0.51 9.31 -8.31
CA ALA A 80 0.98 8.28 -7.38
C ALA A 80 2.41 7.84 -7.70
N SER A 81 2.77 7.70 -8.98
CA SER A 81 4.12 7.34 -9.41
C SER A 81 5.19 8.40 -9.08
N GLN A 82 4.78 9.65 -8.85
CA GLN A 82 5.66 10.71 -8.37
C GLN A 82 6.15 10.46 -6.93
N TYR A 83 5.33 9.81 -6.11
CA TYR A 83 5.60 9.55 -4.69
C TYR A 83 6.07 8.13 -4.41
N VAL A 84 6.00 7.24 -5.41
CA VAL A 84 6.52 5.89 -5.34
C VAL A 84 7.84 5.84 -6.11
N THR A 85 8.96 5.74 -5.41
CA THR A 85 10.27 5.53 -6.03
C THR A 85 10.28 4.20 -6.80
N PRO A 86 10.86 4.17 -8.02
CA PRO A 86 10.83 3.01 -8.94
C PRO A 86 11.53 1.72 -8.44
N ASP A 87 12.17 1.72 -7.27
CA ASP A 87 12.82 0.53 -6.69
C ASP A 87 11.82 -0.59 -6.32
N GLU A 88 10.55 -0.26 -6.02
CA GLU A 88 9.51 -1.26 -5.71
C GLU A 88 8.72 -1.75 -6.94
N LEU A 89 8.85 -1.07 -8.08
CA LEU A 89 8.29 -1.50 -9.37
C LEU A 89 9.09 -2.65 -10.01
N GLU A 90 10.39 -2.78 -9.71
CA GLU A 90 11.26 -3.87 -10.15
C GLU A 90 10.85 -5.24 -9.56
N LEU A 91 10.31 -5.27 -8.34
CA LEU A 91 9.86 -6.51 -7.70
C LEU A 91 8.61 -7.11 -8.36
N ALA A 92 7.72 -6.26 -8.90
CA ALA A 92 6.53 -6.72 -9.63
C ALA A 92 6.85 -7.21 -11.05
N ARG A 93 7.92 -6.71 -11.68
CA ARG A 93 8.30 -7.10 -13.05
C ARG A 93 9.01 -8.46 -13.11
N LYS A 94 9.60 -8.90 -11.99
CA LYS A 94 10.35 -10.16 -11.93
C LYS A 94 9.46 -11.41 -11.83
N GLU A 95 8.21 -11.29 -11.37
CA GLU A 95 7.28 -12.43 -11.27
C GLU A 95 6.50 -12.72 -12.56
N GLN A 96 6.64 -11.91 -13.62
CA GLN A 96 5.99 -12.16 -14.92
C GLN A 96 6.93 -12.74 -15.99
N SER A 97 8.18 -13.09 -15.62
CA SER A 97 9.19 -13.64 -16.55
C SER A 97 9.54 -15.12 -16.27
N SER A 98 8.75 -15.85 -15.47
CA SER A 98 9.04 -17.25 -15.12
C SER A 98 8.00 -18.28 -15.58
N ASP A 99 7.13 -17.90 -16.53
CA ASP A 99 6.35 -18.88 -17.31
C ASP A 99 6.81 -18.81 -18.79
N GLU A 100 8.06 -19.19 -19.04
CA GLU A 100 8.46 -19.66 -20.37
C GLU A 100 9.30 -20.93 -20.25
N SER A 101 8.66 -22.02 -20.65
CA SER A 101 9.24 -23.22 -21.28
C SER A 101 10.23 -24.06 -20.46
N THR A 102 9.71 -25.14 -19.90
CA THR A 102 10.29 -26.47 -20.19
C THR A 102 9.23 -27.31 -20.88
N ASP A 103 9.19 -27.14 -22.21
CA ASP A 103 8.88 -28.23 -23.10
C ASP A 103 10.04 -29.23 -22.97
N GLU A 104 9.77 -30.45 -22.52
CA GLU A 104 10.51 -31.60 -23.05
C GLU A 104 9.55 -32.78 -23.26
N PRO A 105 9.59 -33.39 -24.45
CA PRO A 105 8.81 -34.57 -24.78
C PRO A 105 9.51 -35.80 -24.18
N SER A 106 8.74 -36.80 -23.76
CA SER A 106 9.29 -38.12 -23.53
C SER A 106 8.36 -39.18 -24.11
N CYS A 107 8.99 -40.01 -24.94
CA CYS A 107 8.49 -41.21 -25.62
C CYS A 107 7.69 -42.15 -24.72
#